data_AF-A0A371I4Z8-F1
#
_entry.id   AF-A0A371I4Z8-F1
#
_cell.length_a   1.000
_cell.length_b   1.000
_cell.length_c   1.000
_cell.angle_alpha   90.00
_cell.angle_beta   90.00
_cell.angle_gamma   90.00
#
_symmetry.space_group_name_H-M   'P 1'
#
loop_
_entity.id
_entity.type
_entity.pdbx_description
1 polymer ?
#
loop_
_entity_poly.entity_id
_entity_poly.type
_entity_poly.pdbx_seq_one_letter_code
_entity_poly.pdbx_strand_id
1 'polypeptide(L)' 'MEHIRECIAKAKVPKRYNSTVFPRPIRKDDLVLRRTLMGAPTNKLTPNWEGLFRVREEVG' A
#
# COMPACT_ATOMS: atom_id res chain seq x y z
N MET A 1 -19.10 22.15 14.81
CA MET A 1 -17.64 22.34 14.96
C MET A 1 -16.86 21.02 15.10
N GLU A 2 -17.45 19.96 15.65
CA GLU A 2 -16.81 18.65 15.84
C GLU A 2 -16.48 17.94 14.52
N HIS A 3 -17.42 17.93 13.57
CA HIS A 3 -17.22 17.35 12.24
C HIS A 3 -16.09 18.03 11.42
N ILE A 4 -15.84 19.32 11.62
CA ILE A 4 -14.77 20.04 10.93
C ILE A 4 -13.40 19.54 11.42
N ARG A 5 -13.25 19.35 12.74
CA ARG A 5 -12.00 18.84 13.33
C ARG A 5 -11.73 17.40 12.90
N GLU A 6 -12.77 16.57 12.85
CA GLU A 6 -12.68 15.19 12.36
C GLU A 6 -12.26 15.14 10.88
N CYS A 7 -12.87 15.94 10.01
CA CYS A 7 -12.49 16.04 8.60
C CYS A 7 -11.02 16.47 8.43
N ILE A 8 -10.58 17.47 9.19
CA ILE A 8 -9.18 17.92 9.19
C ILE A 8 -8.25 16.79 9.65
N ALA A 9 -8.62 16.04 10.68
CA ALA A 9 -7.83 14.91 11.17
C ALA A 9 -7.71 13.79 10.12
N LYS A 10 -8.81 13.42 9.47
CA LYS A 10 -8.83 12.41 8.40
C LYS A 10 -8.04 12.84 7.16
N ALA A 11 -8.03 14.13 6.83
CA ALA A 11 -7.30 14.65 5.66
C ALA A 11 -5.77 14.72 5.85
N LYS A 12 -5.27 14.73 7.09
CA LYS A 12 -3.82 14.83 7.38
C LYS A 12 -3.03 13.61 6.89
N VAL A 13 -3.57 12.41 7.08
CA VAL A 13 -2.91 11.15 6.71
C VAL A 13 -2.65 11.05 5.20
N PRO A 14 -3.66 11.18 4.32
CA PRO A 14 -3.43 11.13 2.88
C PRO A 14 -2.57 12.29 2.38
N LYS A 15 -2.70 13.49 2.95
CA LYS A 15 -1.82 14.63 2.60
C LYS A 15 -0.35 14.31 2.87
N ARG A 16 -0.04 13.74 4.03
CA ARG A 16 1.33 13.34 4.37
C ARG A 16 1.81 12.21 3.45
N TYR A 17 0.99 11.17 3.28
CA TYR A 17 1.32 10.03 2.42
C TYR A 17 1.66 10.49 0.99
N ASN A 18 0.78 11.29 0.38
CA ASN A 18 0.96 11.79 -0.98
C ASN A 18 2.16 12.74 -1.13
N SER A 19 2.57 13.42 -0.06
CA SER A 19 3.76 14.27 -0.08
C SER A 19 5.08 13.50 0.05
N THR A 20 5.04 12.30 0.64
CA THR A 20 6.24 11.48 0.91
C THR A 20 6.40 10.30 -0.03
N VAL A 21 5.29 9.78 -0.55
CA VAL A 21 5.26 8.61 -1.41
C VAL A 21 5.12 9.07 -2.85
N PHE A 22 6.18 8.87 -3.61
CA PHE A 22 6.16 9.05 -5.05
C PHE A 22 5.47 7.84 -5.70
N PRO A 23 4.40 8.04 -6.48
CA PRO A 23 3.80 6.96 -7.24
C PRO A 23 4.85 6.31 -8.14
N ARG A 24 5.03 5.00 -8.00
CA ARG A 24 5.86 4.20 -8.89
C ARG A 24 4.95 3.25 -9.65
N PRO A 25 4.66 3.52 -10.93
CA PRO A 25 3.90 2.58 -11.75
C PRO A 25 4.67 1.28 -11.87
N ILE A 26 3.95 0.16 -11.78
CA ILE A 26 4.50 -1.18 -11.89
C ILE A 26 4.55 -1.53 -13.37
N ARG A 27 5.73 -1.88 -13.87
CA ARG A 27 5.94 -2.22 -15.27
C ARG A 27 6.16 -3.70 -15.45
N LYS A 28 5.98 -4.18 -16.67
CA LYS A 28 6.42 -5.52 -17.06
C LYS A 28 7.90 -5.71 -16.71
N ASP A 29 8.22 -6.91 -16.23
CA ASP A 29 9.53 -7.33 -15.75
C ASP A 29 10.00 -6.73 -14.41
N ASP A 30 9.24 -5.81 -13.80
CA ASP A 30 9.54 -5.35 -12.45
C ASP A 30 9.46 -6.51 -11.46
N LEU A 31 10.35 -6.49 -10.47
CA LEU A 31 10.34 -7.38 -9.33
C LEU A 31 9.60 -6.71 -8.17
N VAL A 32 8.51 -7.31 -7.73
CA VAL A 32 7.61 -6.77 -6.70
C VAL A 32 7.37 -7.79 -5.58
N LEU A 33 7.11 -7.29 -4.38
CA LEU A 33 6.61 -8.12 -3.27
C LEU A 33 5.09 -8.10 -3.29
N ARG A 34 4.45 -9.25 -3.09
CA ARG A 34 2.98 -9.33 -3.02
C ARG A 34 2.53 -9.07 -1.59
N ARG A 35 1.53 -8.21 -1.40
CA ARG A 35 0.94 -8.01 -0.07
C ARG A 35 0.20 -9.28 0.36
N THR A 36 0.47 -9.75 1.57
CA THR A 36 -0.27 -10.86 2.18
C THR A 36 -1.70 -10.40 2.49
N LEU A 37 -2.70 -11.19 2.10
CA LEU A 37 -4.09 -10.88 2.40
C LEU A 37 -4.34 -10.94 3.91
N MET A 38 -5.08 -9.96 4.42
CA MET A 38 -5.54 -9.91 5.80
C MET A 38 -6.61 -11.00 5.99
N GLY A 39 -6.18 -12.22 6.29
CA GLY A 39 -7.05 -13.41 6.34
C GLY A 39 -6.32 -14.72 6.01
N ALA A 40 -5.13 -14.65 5.40
CA ALA A 40 -4.22 -15.79 5.43
C ALA A 40 -3.84 -16.10 6.89
N PRO A 41 -3.60 -17.38 7.26
CA PRO A 41 -3.14 -17.75 8.60
C PRO A 41 -1.74 -17.18 8.83
N THR A 42 -1.67 -15.91 9.23
CA THR A 42 -0.46 -15.18 9.54
C THR A 42 -0.33 -15.06 11.05
N ASN A 43 0.87 -15.31 11.56
CA ASN A 43 1.19 -15.04 12.97
C ASN A 43 1.68 -13.59 13.10
N LYS A 44 1.78 -13.08 14.33
CA LYS A 44 2.24 -11.69 14.61
C LYS A 44 3.64 -11.37 14.08
N LEU A 45 4.45 -12.40 13.79
CA LEU A 45 5.83 -12.28 13.32
C LEU A 45 5.98 -12.57 11.83
N THR A 46 4.89 -12.88 11.13
CA THR A 46 4.92 -13.17 9.70
C THR A 46 5.02 -11.84 8.95
N PRO A 47 5.91 -11.72 7.95
CA PRO A 47 5.99 -10.50 7.15
C PRO A 47 4.65 -10.25 6.42
N ASN A 48 4.29 -8.97 6.31
CA ASN A 48 3.09 -8.51 5.59
C ASN A 48 3.21 -8.62 4.05
N TRP A 49 4.39 -9.01 3.57
CA TRP A 49 4.75 -9.10 2.17
C TRP A 49 5.32 -10.48 1.91
N GLU A 50 4.84 -11.12 0.85
CA GLU A 50 5.24 -12.44 0.40
C GLU A 50 6.07 -12.33 -0.87
N GLY A 51 7.11 -13.16 -0.93
CA GLY A 51 7.78 -13.59 -2.16
C GLY A 51 8.39 -12.47 -3.00
N LEU A 52 9.12 -12.88 -4.03
CA LEU A 52 9.60 -11.97 -5.07
C LEU A 52 8.92 -12.39 -6.37
N PHE A 53 8.07 -11.53 -6.90
CA PHE A 53 7.29 -11.79 -8.09
C PHE A 53 7.78 -10.94 -9.25
N ARG A 54 7.87 -11.52 -10.44
CA ARG A 54 8.12 -10.79 -11.67
C ARG A 54 6.80 -10.47 -12.37
N VAL A 55 6.60 -9.21 -12.70
CA VAL A 55 5.41 -8.75 -13.41
C VAL A 55 5.45 -9.26 -14.84
N ARG A 56 4.43 -9.99 -15.27
CA ARG A 56 4.35 -10.53 -16.65
C ARG A 56 3.71 -9.56 -17.62
N GLU A 57 2.73 -8.80 -17.15
CA GLU A 57 1.91 -7.88 -17.93
C GLU A 57 1.38 -6.80 -17.01
N GLU A 58 1.30 -5.57 -17.53
CA GLU A 58 0.64 -4.44 -16.90
C GLU A 58 -0.78 -4.36 -17.48
N VAL A 59 -1.80 -4.40 -16.61
CA VAL A 59 -3.20 -4.25 -17.01
C VAL A 59 -3.70 -2.93 -16.45
N GLY A 60 -4.15 -2.05 -17.32
CA GLY A 60 -4.64 -0.70 -17.01
C GLY A 60 -6.12 -0.54 -17.30
#